data_AF-A0A944XQT9-F1
#
_entry.id   AF-A0A944XQT9-F1
#
_cell.length_a   1.000
_cell.length_b   1.000
_cell.length_c   1.000
_cell.angle_alpha   90.00
_cell.angle_beta   90.00
_cell.angle_gamma   90.00
#
_symmetry.space_group_name_H-M   'P 1'
#
loop_
_entity.id
_entity.type
_entity.pdbx_description
1 polymer ?
#
loop_
_entity_poly.entity_id
_entity_poly.type
_entity_poly.pdbx_seq_one_letter_code
_entity_poly.pdbx_strand_id
1 'polypeptide(L)'
;MSVTVNVTKTPNEHALKFSVNKKIVESGYKTFNNMEEAKDSPVAARIFENAEVASVFIMAEVEGGFISVTKKTEANWNDLKDKILASINDVL
;
A
#
# COMPACT_ATOMS: atom_id res chain seq x y z
N MET A 1 2.46 16.68 11.84
CA MET A 1 1.49 16.60 10.74
C MET A 1 1.07 15.14 10.66
N SER A 2 -0.21 14.80 10.86
CA SER A 2 -0.65 13.41 10.95
C SER A 2 -1.14 12.94 9.58
N VAL A 3 -0.58 11.86 9.05
CA VAL A 3 -1.08 11.24 7.81
C VAL A 3 -2.31 10.41 8.14
N THR A 4 -3.46 10.79 7.56
CA THR A 4 -4.70 10.00 7.70
C THR A 4 -4.73 8.93 6.62
N VAL A 5 -4.69 7.67 7.04
CA VAL A 5 -4.82 6.51 6.15
C VAL A 5 -6.19 5.87 6.37
N ASN A 6 -6.98 5.78 5.30
CA ASN A 6 -8.29 5.15 5.32
C ASN A 6 -8.23 3.78 4.65
N VAL A 7 -8.57 2.73 5.41
CA VAL A 7 -8.54 1.36 4.91
C VAL A 7 -9.94 0.90 4.52
N THR A 8 -10.15 0.68 3.23
CA THR A 8 -11.40 0.20 2.66
C THR A 8 -11.24 -1.24 2.20
N LYS A 9 -12.14 -2.10 2.66
CA LYS A 9 -12.21 -3.47 2.20
C LYS A 9 -12.73 -3.48 0.77
N THR A 10 -12.02 -4.14 -0.13
CA THR A 10 -12.53 -4.42 -1.46
C THR A 10 -13.40 -5.69 -1.38
N PRO A 11 -14.27 -5.98 -2.36
CA PRO A 11 -14.98 -7.26 -2.41
C PRO A 11 -14.04 -8.48 -2.47
N ASN A 12 -12.75 -8.28 -2.78
CA ASN A 12 -11.71 -9.29 -2.67
C ASN A 12 -11.17 -9.33 -1.23
N GLU A 13 -11.38 -10.45 -0.53
CA GLU A 13 -10.84 -10.67 0.82
C GLU A 13 -9.30 -10.63 0.90
N HIS A 14 -8.64 -10.87 -0.23
CA HIS A 14 -7.19 -10.81 -0.38
C HIS A 14 -6.65 -9.42 -0.70
N ALA A 15 -7.51 -8.43 -0.96
CA ALA A 15 -7.07 -7.08 -1.33
C ALA A 15 -7.70 -6.00 -0.45
N LEU A 16 -6.86 -5.11 0.07
CA LEU A 16 -7.28 -3.91 0.81
C LEU A 16 -6.80 -2.64 0.11
N LYS A 17 -7.68 -1.65 0.05
CA LYS A 17 -7.35 -0.30 -0.42
C LYS A 17 -7.02 0.58 0.79
N PHE A 18 -5.87 1.23 0.73
CA PHE A 18 -5.36 2.20 1.71
C PHE A 18 -5.30 3.56 1.02
N SER A 19 -6.30 4.40 1.22
CA SER A 19 -6.28 5.78 0.73
C SER A 19 -5.58 6.68 1.73
N VAL A 20 -4.73 7.58 1.24
CA VAL A 20 -4.01 8.54 2.05
C VAL A 20 -4.29 9.96 1.58
N ASN A 21 -4.30 10.90 2.51
CA ASN A 21 -4.43 12.33 2.24
C ASN A 21 -3.14 12.96 1.65
N LYS A 22 -2.06 12.19 1.48
CA LYS A 22 -0.78 12.69 0.98
C LYS A 22 -0.48 12.15 -0.41
N LYS A 23 0.19 12.96 -1.24
CA LYS A 23 0.67 12.51 -2.55
C LYS A 23 1.75 11.45 -2.38
N ILE A 24 1.53 10.28 -2.97
CA ILE A 24 2.49 9.17 -3.00
C ILE A 24 3.28 9.16 -4.31
N VAL A 25 2.63 9.53 -5.41
CA VAL A 25 3.19 9.56 -6.78
C VAL A 25 2.77 10.85 -7.48
N GLU A 26 3.60 11.33 -8.40
CA GLU A 26 3.35 12.60 -9.10
C GLU A 26 2.10 12.56 -9.98
N SER A 27 1.92 11.47 -10.73
CA SER A 27 0.73 11.22 -11.55
C SER A 27 0.64 9.77 -12.03
N GLY A 28 -0.57 9.31 -12.36
CA GLY A 28 -0.82 7.99 -12.92
C GLY A 28 -0.94 6.87 -11.88
N TYR A 29 -0.65 5.65 -12.30
CA TYR A 29 -0.64 4.47 -11.43
C TYR A 29 0.57 3.60 -11.71
N LYS A 30 0.98 2.84 -10.70
CA LYS A 30 2.11 1.93 -10.77
C LYS A 30 1.77 0.66 -10.01
N THR A 31 1.92 -0.46 -10.70
CA THR A 31 1.73 -1.79 -10.12
C THR A 31 3.10 -2.38 -9.86
N PHE A 32 3.25 -2.98 -8.69
CA PHE A 32 4.46 -3.62 -8.24
C PHE A 32 4.12 -5.06 -7.89
N ASN A 33 4.68 -6.00 -8.63
CA ASN A 33 4.48 -7.43 -8.37
C ASN A 33 5.66 -8.04 -7.61
N ASN A 34 6.79 -7.32 -7.55
CA ASN A 34 8.03 -7.78 -6.94
C ASN A 34 8.74 -6.65 -6.19
N MET A 35 9.65 -7.02 -5.29
CA MET A 35 10.48 -6.08 -4.53
C MET A 35 11.34 -5.20 -5.45
N GLU A 36 11.82 -5.72 -6.58
CA GLU A 36 12.64 -4.95 -7.54
C GLU A 36 11.85 -3.80 -8.18
N GLU A 37 10.61 -4.04 -8.59
CA GLU A 37 9.74 -2.97 -9.10
C GLU A 37 9.42 -1.98 -7.97
N ALA A 38 9.18 -2.50 -6.77
CA ALA A 38 8.83 -1.72 -5.60
C ALA A 38 9.97 -0.78 -5.15
N LYS A 39 11.24 -1.04 -5.53
CA LYS A 39 12.37 -0.13 -5.22
C LYS A 39 12.19 1.28 -5.78
N ASP A 40 11.42 1.42 -6.86
CA ASP A 40 11.13 2.71 -7.47
C ASP A 40 10.19 3.56 -6.61
N SER A 41 9.47 2.95 -5.65
CA SER A 41 8.60 3.65 -4.71
C SER A 41 8.92 3.29 -3.26
N PRO A 42 9.38 4.25 -2.42
CA PRO A 42 9.80 3.94 -1.05
C PRO A 42 8.67 3.32 -0.22
N VAL A 43 7.42 3.74 -0.44
CA VAL A 43 6.27 3.14 0.26
C VAL A 43 5.98 1.72 -0.22
N ALA A 44 6.11 1.44 -1.54
CA ALA A 44 5.92 0.10 -2.06
C ALA A 44 7.00 -0.84 -1.53
N ALA A 45 8.27 -0.40 -1.56
CA ALA A 45 9.39 -1.16 -1.01
C ALA A 45 9.17 -1.51 0.47
N ARG A 46 8.74 -0.53 1.27
CA ARG A 46 8.45 -0.70 2.70
C ARG A 46 7.27 -1.64 2.96
N ILE A 47 6.29 -1.67 2.07
CA ILE A 47 5.18 -2.65 2.13
C ILE A 47 5.67 -4.04 1.72
N PHE A 48 6.51 -4.14 0.68
CA PHE A 48 7.07 -5.41 0.18
C PHE A 48 8.08 -6.08 1.12
N GLU A 49 8.65 -5.35 2.09
CA GLU A 49 9.40 -5.97 3.19
C GLU A 49 8.57 -6.97 3.99
N ASN A 50 7.24 -6.84 3.95
CA ASN A 50 6.33 -7.84 4.49
C ASN A 50 6.21 -8.99 3.49
N ALA A 51 6.85 -10.12 3.78
CA ALA A 51 6.85 -11.32 2.93
C ALA A 51 5.44 -11.89 2.61
N GLU A 52 4.45 -11.46 3.38
CA GLU A 52 3.02 -11.77 3.25
C GLU A 52 2.32 -11.04 2.10
N VAL A 53 2.94 -9.99 1.53
CA VAL A 53 2.39 -9.23 0.41
C VAL A 53 2.64 -9.96 -0.91
N ALA A 54 1.59 -10.08 -1.71
CA ALA A 54 1.64 -10.67 -3.05
C ALA A 54 1.91 -9.61 -4.12
N SER A 55 1.19 -8.48 -4.06
CA SER A 55 1.35 -7.37 -5.00
C SER A 55 0.89 -6.06 -4.37
N VAL A 56 1.46 -4.95 -4.82
CA VAL A 56 1.11 -3.59 -4.39
C VAL A 56 0.80 -2.75 -5.60
N PHE A 57 -0.34 -2.07 -5.56
CA PHE A 57 -0.76 -1.14 -6.59
C PHE A 57 -0.86 0.24 -5.98
N ILE A 58 -0.23 1.24 -6.59
CA ILE A 58 -0.24 2.62 -6.12
C ILE A 58 -0.82 3.49 -7.22
N MET A 59 -1.70 4.41 -6.87
CA MET A 59 -2.26 5.37 -7.82
C MET A 59 -2.34 6.77 -7.20
N ALA A 60 -2.04 7.77 -8.03
CA ALA A 60 -2.23 9.18 -7.72
C ALA A 60 -3.74 9.48 -7.69
N GLU A 61 -4.24 10.08 -6.61
CA GLU A 61 -5.58 10.67 -6.59
C GLU A 61 -5.46 12.20 -6.64
N VAL A 62 -6.55 12.87 -7.04
CA VAL A 62 -6.60 14.33 -7.19
C VAL A 62 -6.19 15.06 -5.90
N GLU A 63 -6.54 14.49 -4.74
CA GLU A 63 -6.25 15.06 -3.41
C GLU A 63 -5.27 14.20 -2.58
N GLY A 64 -4.47 13.34 -3.22
CA GLY A 64 -3.49 12.50 -2.50
C GLY A 64 -3.08 11.26 -3.29
N GLY A 65 -3.28 10.08 -2.70
CA GLY A 65 -2.99 8.82 -3.36
C GLY A 65 -3.69 7.66 -2.66
N PHE A 66 -3.76 6.51 -3.34
CA PHE A 66 -4.14 5.27 -2.70
C PHE A 66 -3.20 4.14 -3.06
N ILE A 67 -3.14 3.18 -2.15
CA ILE A 67 -2.34 1.98 -2.25
C ILE A 67 -3.30 0.80 -2.10
N SER A 68 -3.47 0.01 -3.13
CA SER A 68 -4.14 -1.28 -3.03
C SER A 68 -3.10 -2.36 -2.80
N VAL A 69 -3.17 -3.03 -1.66
CA VAL A 69 -2.27 -4.13 -1.34
C VAL A 69 -3.02 -5.44 -1.46
N THR A 70 -2.44 -6.39 -2.19
CA THR A 70 -2.90 -7.76 -2.27
C THR A 70 -2.01 -8.62 -1.40
N LYS A 71 -2.61 -9.35 -0.46
CA LYS A 71 -1.90 -10.29 0.39
C LYS A 71 -1.87 -11.69 -0.23
N LYS A 72 -0.93 -12.52 0.22
CA LYS A 72 -0.90 -13.95 -0.09
C LYS A 72 -2.02 -14.70 0.65
N THR A 73 -2.36 -15.89 0.18
CA THR A 73 -3.42 -16.73 0.75
C THR A 73 -3.15 -17.13 2.20
N GLU A 74 -1.89 -17.26 2.57
CA GLU A 74 -1.43 -17.65 3.92
C GLU A 74 -1.38 -16.48 4.91
N ALA A 75 -1.47 -15.23 4.41
CA ALA A 75 -1.28 -14.03 5.20
C ALA A 75 -2.57 -13.57 5.90
N ASN A 76 -2.44 -12.90 7.05
CA ASN A 76 -3.58 -12.39 7.79
C ASN A 76 -3.60 -10.85 7.85
N TRP A 77 -4.75 -10.25 7.50
CA TRP A 77 -4.89 -8.80 7.49
C TRP A 77 -4.83 -8.18 8.88
N ASN A 78 -5.08 -8.95 9.93
CA ASN A 78 -5.13 -8.42 11.30
C ASN A 78 -3.77 -7.82 11.73
N ASP A 79 -2.66 -8.47 11.35
CA ASP A 79 -1.29 -8.01 11.61
C ASP A 79 -0.75 -7.17 10.44
N LEU A 80 -1.00 -7.62 9.21
CA LEU A 80 -0.52 -6.96 8.00
C LEU A 80 -1.05 -5.52 7.86
N LYS A 81 -2.30 -5.26 8.27
CA LYS A 81 -2.89 -3.92 8.20
C LYS A 81 -2.13 -2.93 9.07
N ASP A 82 -1.78 -3.32 10.30
CA ASP A 82 -1.07 -2.44 11.23
C ASP A 82 0.34 -2.15 10.73
N LYS A 83 1.04 -3.20 10.27
CA LYS A 83 2.35 -3.07 9.61
C LYS A 83 2.31 -2.14 8.40
N ILE A 84 1.35 -2.30 7.50
CA ILE A 84 1.21 -1.44 6.32
C ILE A 84 0.90 0.00 6.72
N LEU A 85 0.04 0.22 7.71
CA LEU A 85 -0.27 1.55 8.22
C LEU A 85 1.01 2.23 8.78
N ALA A 86 1.82 1.48 9.52
CA ALA A 86 3.11 1.97 10.01
C ALA A 86 4.07 2.25 8.84
N SER A 87 4.22 1.34 7.88
CA SER A 87 5.03 1.51 6.67
C SER A 87 4.67 2.76 5.89
N ILE A 88 3.37 3.06 5.77
CA ILE A 88 2.88 4.24 5.06
C ILE A 88 3.20 5.51 5.86
N ASN A 89 2.94 5.53 7.18
CA ASN A 89 3.22 6.70 8.04
C ASN A 89 4.71 6.97 8.23
N ASP A 90 5.57 5.96 8.11
CA ASP A 90 7.02 6.09 8.21
C ASP A 90 7.61 6.80 6.98
N VAL A 91 7.03 6.54 5.80
CA VAL A 91 7.49 7.10 4.53
C VAL A 91 6.81 8.44 4.19
N LEU A 92 5.54 8.61 4.55
CA LEU A 92 4.73 9.81 4.29
C LEU A 92 4.78 10.77 5.47
#